data_AF-A0A822C7R4-F1
#
_entry.id   AF-A0A822C7R4-F1
#
_cell.length_a   1.000
_cell.length_b   1.000
_cell.length_c   1.000
_cell.angle_alpha   90.00
_cell.angle_beta   90.00
_cell.angle_gamma   90.00
#
_symmetry.space_group_name_H-M   'P 1'
#
loop_
_entity.id
_entity.type
_entity.pdbx_description
1 polymer ?
#
loop_
_entity_poly.entity_id
_entity_poly.type
_entity_poly.pdbx_seq_one_letter_code
_entity_poly.pdbx_strand_id
1 'polypeptide(L)'
;YEADEKINSIKLISNLLGTFRTPYICEQIEQLDTKQDETVSNVVVKKYVEMDMNEYTLNPPRDIFDQLGKVSATNFRYAQALEEIRRGILIKFRKELDEAKKQLPPNPDNNHIRKFESGFRYLPKDMQETLEIDLQHCKDEIKKTIENNDRDLKDACESRDLKRIRTVIQGYQQFEGMQYYANEGRKYVLKQTEEIATKINEYLKEYKIREVLDNIETLYAYKIELENIVNIEQSYLQVQSKVREFFQEICQCCMKYFINDKEHSLADEMTGVTERNVIYLMEFMKFRDKFKNQSILKHMFLEDFNEKLLLLSENMINFFNNFQRKYDKARKEKDFASLKDVLDVMNSWNNSLVKIKNYDDMLYSNDSLVTTIITCIRGLTSYSTMLESISKMIKEIKSTLIDSKLINEDKNEIEKYRDERYKKLNEQFLILKKAKIFSNSHLNIDLNDFEQQCLSSFEKKIIDIISHIESILNRFFNR
;
A
#
# COMPACT_ATOMS: atom_id res chain seq x y z
N TYR A 1 48.01 -8.23 -64.58
CA TYR A 1 47.45 -8.44 -65.92
C TYR A 1 48.56 -8.46 -66.97
N GLU A 2 49.15 -7.32 -67.35
CA GLU A 2 50.19 -7.27 -68.41
C GLU A 2 51.40 -8.19 -68.14
N ALA A 3 51.85 -8.27 -66.88
CA ALA A 3 52.92 -9.17 -66.48
C ALA A 3 52.54 -10.65 -66.66
N ASP A 4 51.28 -11.02 -66.38
CA ASP A 4 50.79 -12.41 -66.52
C ASP A 4 50.62 -12.79 -68.00
N GLU A 5 50.08 -11.89 -68.84
CA GLU A 5 50.03 -12.09 -70.29
C GLU A 5 51.43 -12.31 -70.89
N LYS A 6 52.41 -11.53 -70.44
CA LYS A 6 53.81 -11.68 -70.86
C LYS A 6 54.42 -12.99 -70.37
N ILE A 7 54.20 -13.38 -69.11
CA ILE A 7 54.66 -14.68 -68.57
C ILE A 7 54.01 -15.84 -69.32
N ASN A 8 52.71 -15.79 -69.60
CA ASN A 8 52.01 -16.82 -70.37
C ASN A 8 52.50 -16.89 -71.82
N SER A 9 52.78 -15.75 -72.44
CA SER A 9 53.39 -15.69 -73.78
C SER A 9 54.79 -16.31 -73.78
N ILE A 10 55.61 -16.02 -72.76
CA ILE A 10 56.94 -16.63 -72.58
C ILE A 10 56.81 -18.15 -72.38
N LYS A 11 55.87 -18.62 -71.57
CA LYS A 11 55.60 -20.05 -71.37
C LYS A 11 55.15 -20.73 -72.66
N LEU A 12 54.26 -20.10 -73.43
CA LEU A 12 53.79 -20.62 -74.71
C LEU A 12 54.94 -20.73 -75.71
N ILE A 13 55.73 -19.67 -75.88
CA ILE A 13 56.93 -19.66 -76.73
C ILE A 13 57.92 -20.74 -76.27
N SER A 14 58.16 -20.84 -74.96
CA SER A 14 59.05 -21.84 -74.37
C SER A 14 58.60 -23.27 -74.63
N ASN A 15 57.29 -23.54 -74.54
CA ASN A 15 56.72 -24.86 -74.85
C ASN A 15 56.81 -25.19 -76.35
N LEU A 16 56.61 -24.20 -77.23
CA LEU A 16 56.73 -24.38 -78.68
C LEU A 16 58.18 -24.64 -79.14
N LEU A 17 59.18 -24.15 -78.40
CA LEU A 17 60.60 -24.35 -78.71
C LEU A 17 61.11 -25.78 -78.41
N GLY A 18 60.39 -26.59 -77.63
CA GLY A 18 60.72 -28.00 -77.38
C GLY A 18 62.18 -28.24 -76.97
N THR A 19 62.92 -29.02 -77.77
CA THR A 19 64.32 -29.39 -77.53
C THR A 19 65.34 -28.25 -77.70
N PHE A 20 64.93 -27.09 -78.23
CA PHE A 20 65.80 -25.91 -78.37
C PHE A 20 65.84 -25.02 -77.11
N ARG A 21 65.13 -25.42 -76.04
CA ARG A 21 65.12 -24.71 -74.75
C ARG A 21 66.41 -24.99 -73.97
N THR A 22 67.18 -23.94 -73.67
CA THR A 22 68.40 -24.06 -72.85
C THR A 22 68.07 -24.10 -71.35
N PRO A 23 68.91 -24.72 -70.50
CA PRO A 23 68.73 -24.75 -69.04
C PRO A 23 68.57 -23.36 -68.41
N TYR A 24 69.27 -22.36 -68.95
CA TYR A 24 69.17 -20.96 -68.51
C TYR A 24 67.76 -20.37 -68.70
N ILE A 25 67.11 -20.66 -69.84
CA ILE A 25 65.73 -20.20 -70.09
C ILE A 25 64.74 -20.91 -69.16
N CYS A 26 65.00 -22.18 -68.80
CA CYS A 26 64.19 -22.88 -67.80
C CYS A 26 64.23 -22.18 -66.44
N GLU A 27 65.44 -21.90 -65.95
CA GLU A 27 65.66 -21.27 -64.65
C GLU A 27 65.03 -19.87 -64.57
N GLN A 28 65.15 -19.06 -65.62
CA GLN A 28 64.54 -17.73 -65.66
C GLN A 28 63.00 -17.78 -65.62
N ILE A 29 62.38 -18.79 -66.24
CA ILE A 29 60.92 -18.98 -66.17
C ILE A 29 60.48 -19.40 -64.77
N GLU A 30 61.24 -20.30 -64.11
CA GLU A 30 60.97 -20.70 -62.72
C GLU A 30 61.14 -19.54 -61.72
N GLN A 31 62.15 -18.69 -61.91
CA GLN A 31 62.33 -17.48 -61.11
C GLN A 31 61.18 -16.47 -61.29
N LEU A 32 60.66 -16.32 -62.52
CA LEU A 32 59.50 -15.48 -62.79
C LEU A 32 58.23 -16.03 -62.13
N ASP A 33 58.02 -17.35 -62.15
CA ASP A 33 56.89 -18.00 -61.47
C ASP A 33 56.97 -17.85 -59.96
N THR A 34 58.16 -18.02 -59.38
CA THR A 34 58.38 -17.84 -57.93
C THR A 34 58.11 -16.39 -57.52
N LYS A 35 58.62 -15.42 -58.30
CA LYS A 35 58.40 -13.99 -58.04
C LYS A 35 56.93 -13.58 -58.21
N GLN A 36 56.23 -14.17 -59.17
CA GLN A 36 54.79 -13.99 -59.34
C GLN A 36 54.04 -14.48 -58.11
N ASP A 37 54.37 -15.66 -57.59
CA ASP A 37 53.74 -16.24 -56.42
C ASP A 37 53.96 -15.45 -55.15
N GLU A 38 55.20 -15.04 -54.90
CA GLU A 38 55.55 -14.18 -53.77
C GLU A 38 54.80 -12.86 -53.84
N THR A 39 54.71 -12.26 -55.03
CA THR A 39 54.01 -10.98 -55.20
C THR A 39 52.51 -11.12 -54.96
N VAL A 40 51.87 -12.14 -55.54
CA VAL A 40 50.42 -12.34 -55.40
C VAL A 40 50.08 -12.72 -53.95
N SER A 41 50.80 -13.67 -53.37
CA SER A 41 50.47 -14.24 -52.05
C SER A 41 50.95 -13.35 -50.90
N ASN A 42 52.20 -12.87 -50.93
CA ASN A 42 52.79 -12.16 -49.78
C ASN A 42 52.61 -10.64 -49.83
N VAL A 43 52.35 -10.07 -51.02
CA VAL A 43 52.17 -8.62 -51.17
C VAL A 43 50.69 -8.27 -51.37
N VAL A 44 50.04 -8.85 -52.39
CA VAL A 44 48.66 -8.47 -52.73
C VAL A 44 47.65 -9.01 -51.73
N VAL A 45 47.64 -10.33 -51.48
CA VAL A 45 46.70 -10.93 -50.50
C VAL A 45 46.90 -10.32 -49.12
N LYS A 46 48.15 -10.28 -48.63
CA LYS A 46 48.49 -9.70 -47.33
C LYS A 46 47.99 -8.27 -47.19
N LYS A 47 48.23 -7.41 -48.19
CA LYS A 47 47.75 -6.01 -48.18
C LYS A 47 46.24 -5.94 -47.92
N TYR A 48 45.42 -6.64 -48.71
CA TYR A 48 43.96 -6.52 -48.58
C TYR A 48 43.39 -7.27 -47.35
N VAL A 49 44.03 -8.36 -46.94
CA VAL A 49 43.64 -9.12 -45.73
C VAL A 49 44.02 -8.38 -44.45
N GLU A 50 45.04 -7.53 -44.44
CA GLU A 50 45.46 -6.78 -43.24
C GLU A 50 44.91 -5.35 -43.20
N MET A 51 44.62 -4.73 -44.34
CA MET A 51 44.10 -3.36 -44.48
C MET A 51 42.86 -3.06 -43.62
N ASP A 52 42.88 -1.95 -42.86
CA ASP A 52 41.71 -1.52 -42.09
C ASP A 52 40.57 -1.07 -43.03
N MET A 53 39.32 -1.28 -42.61
CA MET A 53 38.15 -0.95 -43.45
C MET A 53 38.09 0.53 -43.85
N ASN A 54 38.63 1.44 -43.03
CA ASN A 54 38.64 2.86 -43.34
C ASN A 54 39.55 3.17 -44.55
N GLU A 55 40.55 2.33 -44.81
CA GLU A 55 41.49 2.47 -45.92
C GLU A 55 40.92 1.98 -47.26
N TYR A 56 39.75 1.31 -47.27
CA TYR A 56 39.07 0.90 -48.50
C TYR A 56 38.64 2.06 -49.38
N THR A 57 38.55 3.26 -48.81
CA THR A 57 38.36 4.50 -49.56
C THR A 57 39.53 4.81 -50.50
N LEU A 58 40.76 4.47 -50.08
CA LEU A 58 42.00 4.72 -50.80
C LEU A 58 42.41 3.55 -51.69
N ASN A 59 42.12 2.32 -51.26
CA ASN A 59 42.41 1.09 -52.00
C ASN A 59 41.15 0.20 -52.04
N PRO A 60 40.17 0.50 -52.90
CA PRO A 60 38.90 -0.22 -52.93
C PRO A 60 39.07 -1.71 -53.24
N PRO A 61 38.52 -2.62 -52.42
CA PRO A 61 38.53 -4.04 -52.72
C PRO A 61 37.93 -4.38 -54.08
N ARG A 62 36.82 -3.75 -54.48
CA ARG A 62 36.22 -3.99 -55.81
C ARG A 62 37.23 -3.88 -56.97
N ASP A 63 38.17 -2.93 -56.89
CA ASP A 63 39.14 -2.69 -57.96
C ASP A 63 40.14 -3.84 -58.09
N ILE A 64 40.60 -4.42 -56.96
CA ILE A 64 41.49 -5.60 -57.01
C ILE A 64 40.76 -6.86 -57.43
N PHE A 65 39.48 -6.99 -57.06
CA PHE A 65 38.64 -8.10 -57.53
C PHE A 65 38.44 -8.05 -59.04
N ASP A 66 38.18 -6.88 -59.61
CA ASP A 66 38.08 -6.68 -61.06
C ASP A 66 39.40 -6.97 -61.78
N GLN A 67 40.54 -6.60 -61.17
CA GLN A 67 41.86 -6.82 -61.77
C GLN A 67 42.30 -8.28 -61.75
N LEU A 68 42.18 -8.96 -60.60
CA LEU A 68 42.55 -10.38 -60.48
C LEU A 68 41.50 -11.28 -61.16
N GLY A 69 40.23 -10.86 -61.20
CA GLY A 69 39.14 -11.58 -61.86
C GLY A 69 39.36 -11.79 -63.36
N LYS A 70 40.05 -10.87 -64.03
CA LYS A 70 40.40 -10.99 -65.46
C LYS A 70 41.39 -12.12 -65.77
N VAL A 71 42.19 -12.53 -64.79
CA VAL A 71 43.24 -13.56 -64.96
C VAL A 71 42.96 -14.84 -64.16
N SER A 72 41.98 -14.82 -63.26
CA SER A 72 41.65 -15.96 -62.41
C SER A 72 41.05 -17.14 -63.18
N ALA A 73 40.39 -16.89 -64.32
CA ALA A 73 39.81 -17.93 -65.16
C ALA A 73 40.86 -18.82 -65.83
N THR A 74 42.07 -18.29 -66.06
CA THR A 74 43.17 -19.00 -66.75
C THR A 74 44.30 -19.39 -65.81
N ASN A 75 44.34 -18.86 -64.58
CA ASN A 75 45.39 -19.14 -63.61
C ASN A 75 44.82 -19.36 -62.20
N PHE A 76 44.94 -20.62 -61.73
CA PHE A 76 44.44 -21.09 -60.44
C PHE A 76 44.97 -20.28 -59.25
N ARG A 77 46.19 -19.75 -59.31
CA ARG A 77 46.80 -19.01 -58.19
C ARG A 77 46.11 -17.68 -57.93
N TYR A 78 45.70 -17.00 -59.00
CA TYR A 78 44.92 -15.77 -58.88
C TYR A 78 43.50 -16.04 -58.39
N ALA A 79 42.90 -17.17 -58.78
CA ALA A 79 41.63 -17.62 -58.22
C ALA A 79 41.74 -17.89 -56.71
N GLN A 80 42.80 -18.59 -56.28
CA GLN A 80 43.05 -18.82 -54.85
C GLN A 80 43.27 -17.51 -54.08
N ALA A 81 44.09 -16.59 -54.62
CA ALA A 81 44.33 -15.29 -54.01
C ALA A 81 43.04 -14.46 -53.84
N LEU A 82 42.15 -14.49 -54.85
CA LEU A 82 40.84 -13.85 -54.75
C LEU A 82 39.98 -14.44 -53.63
N GLU A 83 39.93 -15.76 -53.50
CA GLU A 83 39.18 -16.40 -52.42
C GLU A 83 39.78 -16.08 -51.03
N GLU A 84 41.11 -16.03 -50.92
CA GLU A 84 41.77 -15.67 -49.68
C GLU A 84 41.49 -14.23 -49.26
N ILE A 85 41.53 -13.28 -50.21
CA ILE A 85 41.15 -11.89 -49.98
C ILE A 85 39.66 -11.80 -49.60
N ARG A 86 38.77 -12.47 -50.36
CA ARG A 86 37.33 -12.50 -50.09
C ARG A 86 37.06 -12.97 -48.66
N ARG A 87 37.61 -14.11 -48.28
CA ARG A 87 37.46 -14.69 -46.95
C ARG A 87 37.98 -13.75 -45.86
N GLY A 88 39.17 -13.16 -46.05
CA GLY A 88 39.77 -12.24 -45.08
C GLY A 88 38.91 -11.00 -44.85
N ILE A 89 38.37 -10.42 -45.92
CA ILE A 89 37.46 -9.27 -45.84
C ILE A 89 36.15 -9.67 -45.14
N LEU A 90 35.49 -10.76 -45.55
CA LEU A 90 34.23 -11.21 -44.94
C LEU A 90 34.37 -11.44 -43.42
N ILE A 91 35.48 -12.04 -42.98
CA ILE A 91 35.77 -12.26 -41.55
C ILE A 91 35.80 -10.92 -40.80
N LYS A 92 36.42 -9.88 -41.37
CA LYS A 92 36.46 -8.55 -40.74
C LYS A 92 35.08 -7.93 -40.59
N PHE A 93 34.26 -7.97 -41.66
CA PHE A 93 32.90 -7.43 -41.62
C PHE A 93 32.05 -8.15 -40.58
N ARG A 94 32.10 -9.48 -40.54
CA ARG A 94 31.38 -10.25 -39.53
C ARG A 94 31.87 -9.97 -38.11
N LYS A 95 33.18 -9.78 -37.91
CA LYS A 95 33.73 -9.38 -36.61
C LYS A 95 33.18 -8.03 -36.15
N GLU A 96 33.08 -7.03 -37.04
CA GLU A 96 32.49 -5.74 -36.67
C GLU A 96 30.99 -5.88 -36.31
N LEU A 97 30.24 -6.75 -37.00
CA LEU A 97 28.85 -7.06 -36.61
C LEU A 97 28.78 -7.74 -35.23
N ASP A 98 29.67 -8.69 -34.95
CA ASP A 98 29.71 -9.36 -33.65
C ASP A 98 30.06 -8.40 -32.51
N GLU A 99 30.96 -7.45 -32.73
CA GLU A 99 31.27 -6.39 -31.76
C GLU A 99 30.11 -5.40 -31.62
N ALA A 100 29.40 -5.08 -32.72
CA ALA A 100 28.20 -4.24 -32.68
C ALA A 100 27.11 -4.83 -31.76
N LYS A 101 26.92 -6.16 -31.76
CA LYS A 101 25.94 -6.86 -30.91
C LYS A 101 26.31 -6.81 -29.42
N LYS A 102 27.60 -6.74 -29.09
CA LYS A 102 28.10 -6.72 -27.70
C LYS A 102 28.10 -5.32 -27.10
N GLN A 103 27.96 -4.27 -27.92
CA GLN A 103 28.02 -2.90 -27.43
C GLN A 103 26.83 -2.57 -26.52
N LEU A 104 27.13 -1.97 -25.36
CA LEU A 104 26.17 -1.47 -24.40
C LEU A 104 26.19 0.07 -24.35
N PRO A 105 25.04 0.75 -24.30
CA PRO A 105 23.70 0.19 -24.50
C PRO A 105 23.53 -0.34 -25.94
N PRO A 106 22.62 -1.32 -26.16
CA PRO A 106 22.29 -1.79 -27.50
C PRO A 106 21.83 -0.61 -28.37
N ASN A 107 22.47 -0.42 -29.51
CA ASN A 107 22.16 0.67 -30.44
C ASN A 107 22.36 0.19 -31.89
N PRO A 108 21.31 0.20 -32.74
CA PRO A 108 21.41 -0.27 -34.12
C PRO A 108 22.27 0.62 -35.01
N ASP A 109 22.62 1.84 -34.56
CA ASP A 109 23.42 2.83 -35.30
C ASP A 109 24.75 3.13 -34.61
N ASN A 110 25.31 2.12 -33.93
CA ASN A 110 26.55 2.25 -33.19
C ASN A 110 27.79 2.38 -34.10
N ASN A 111 28.96 2.61 -33.52
CA ASN A 111 30.18 2.90 -34.28
C ASN A 111 30.65 1.72 -35.14
N HIS A 112 30.46 0.48 -34.69
CA HIS A 112 30.81 -0.72 -35.47
C HIS A 112 29.92 -0.86 -36.70
N ILE A 113 28.62 -0.60 -36.57
CA ILE A 113 27.68 -0.55 -37.71
C ILE A 113 28.07 0.55 -38.69
N ARG A 114 28.42 1.75 -38.20
CA ARG A 114 28.86 2.85 -39.08
C ARG A 114 30.16 2.52 -39.83
N LYS A 115 31.11 1.87 -39.16
CA LYS A 115 32.37 1.41 -39.78
C LYS A 115 32.09 0.35 -40.86
N PHE A 116 31.19 -0.60 -40.56
CA PHE A 116 30.70 -1.59 -41.52
C PHE A 116 30.10 -0.91 -42.76
N GLU A 117 29.11 -0.02 -42.58
CA GLU A 117 28.41 0.65 -43.69
C GLU A 117 29.34 1.53 -44.54
N SER A 118 30.38 2.12 -43.92
CA SER A 118 31.40 2.89 -44.61
C SER A 118 32.24 2.01 -45.55
N GLY A 119 32.78 0.90 -45.04
CA GLY A 119 33.61 -0.02 -45.82
C GLY A 119 32.82 -0.80 -46.88
N PHE A 120 31.56 -1.10 -46.60
CA PHE A 120 30.67 -1.93 -47.42
C PHE A 120 30.56 -1.42 -48.88
N ARG A 121 30.52 -0.10 -49.06
CA ARG A 121 30.35 0.56 -50.38
C ARG A 121 31.50 0.31 -51.36
N TYR A 122 32.65 -0.15 -50.87
CA TYR A 122 33.86 -0.39 -51.66
C TYR A 122 34.07 -1.87 -52.03
N LEU A 123 33.14 -2.75 -51.62
CA LEU A 123 33.19 -4.18 -51.91
C LEU A 123 32.61 -4.56 -53.27
N PRO A 124 32.97 -5.73 -53.82
CA PRO A 124 32.26 -6.38 -54.93
C PRO A 124 30.77 -6.65 -54.64
N LYS A 125 29.93 -6.68 -55.69
CA LYS A 125 28.46 -6.84 -55.56
C LYS A 125 28.02 -8.15 -54.89
N ASP A 126 28.65 -9.27 -55.25
CA ASP A 126 28.38 -10.60 -54.66
C ASP A 126 28.60 -10.61 -53.15
N MET A 127 29.65 -9.92 -52.68
CA MET A 127 29.93 -9.77 -51.26
C MET A 127 28.96 -8.81 -50.57
N GLN A 128 28.58 -7.72 -51.25
CA GLN A 128 27.60 -6.77 -50.73
C GLN A 128 26.26 -7.45 -50.44
N GLU A 129 25.74 -8.24 -51.38
CA GLU A 129 24.45 -8.94 -51.22
C GLU A 129 24.44 -9.85 -49.97
N THR A 130 25.53 -10.58 -49.72
CA THR A 130 25.65 -11.46 -48.55
C THR A 130 25.75 -10.66 -47.24
N LEU A 131 26.57 -9.62 -47.23
CA LEU A 131 26.83 -8.80 -46.04
C LEU A 131 25.67 -7.88 -45.69
N GLU A 132 24.85 -7.49 -46.65
CA GLU A 132 23.64 -6.71 -46.41
C GLU A 132 22.61 -7.51 -45.60
N ILE A 133 22.46 -8.80 -45.92
CA ILE A 133 21.63 -9.74 -45.15
C ILE A 133 22.18 -9.87 -43.72
N ASP A 134 23.48 -10.08 -43.56
CA ASP A 134 24.14 -10.19 -42.25
C ASP A 134 23.95 -8.89 -41.41
N LEU A 135 24.07 -7.71 -42.04
CA LEU A 135 23.84 -6.41 -41.40
C LEU A 135 22.40 -6.24 -40.94
N GLN A 136 21.44 -6.59 -41.81
CA GLN A 136 20.02 -6.49 -41.48
C GLN A 136 19.66 -7.38 -40.29
N HIS A 137 20.11 -8.64 -40.31
CA HIS A 137 19.94 -9.55 -39.17
C HIS A 137 20.57 -9.00 -37.88
N CYS A 138 21.78 -8.42 -37.97
CA CYS A 138 22.43 -7.81 -36.83
C CYS A 138 21.60 -6.64 -36.25
N LYS A 139 21.09 -5.74 -37.09
CA LYS A 139 20.23 -4.62 -36.65
C LYS A 139 18.94 -5.12 -36.02
N ASP A 140 18.33 -6.15 -36.58
CA ASP A 140 17.08 -6.72 -36.06
C ASP A 140 17.30 -7.43 -34.71
N GLU A 141 18.42 -8.12 -34.51
CA GLU A 141 18.80 -8.69 -33.20
C GLU A 141 19.02 -7.62 -32.14
N ILE A 142 19.71 -6.52 -32.49
CA ILE A 142 19.91 -5.38 -31.58
C ILE A 142 18.56 -4.76 -31.21
N LYS A 143 17.69 -4.50 -32.19
CA LYS A 143 16.34 -3.98 -31.94
C LYS A 143 15.51 -4.90 -31.04
N LYS A 144 15.53 -6.20 -31.32
CA LYS A 144 14.85 -7.20 -30.49
C LYS A 144 15.37 -7.21 -29.05
N THR A 145 16.67 -6.98 -28.86
CA THR A 145 17.27 -6.86 -27.53
C THR A 145 16.75 -5.63 -26.79
N ILE A 146 16.67 -4.48 -27.47
CA ILE A 146 16.07 -3.25 -26.91
C ILE A 146 14.62 -3.50 -26.49
N GLU A 147 13.81 -4.07 -27.38
CA GLU A 147 12.40 -4.39 -27.12
C GLU A 147 12.20 -5.37 -25.96
N ASN A 148 13.07 -6.38 -25.86
CA ASN A 148 13.03 -7.33 -24.74
C ASN A 148 13.39 -6.65 -23.42
N ASN A 149 14.42 -5.79 -23.39
CA ASN A 149 14.79 -5.07 -22.17
C ASN A 149 13.68 -4.12 -21.69
N ASP A 150 13.04 -3.40 -22.62
CA ASP A 150 11.89 -2.53 -22.35
C ASP A 150 10.72 -3.34 -21.80
N ARG A 151 10.40 -4.48 -22.42
CA ARG A 151 9.33 -5.37 -21.99
C ARG A 151 9.61 -5.94 -20.61
N ASP A 152 10.80 -6.48 -20.37
CA ASP A 152 11.18 -7.07 -19.09
C ASP A 152 11.13 -6.06 -17.95
N LEU A 153 11.56 -4.82 -18.21
CA LEU A 153 11.45 -3.72 -17.25
C LEU A 153 9.99 -3.39 -16.94
N LYS A 154 9.16 -3.21 -17.98
CA LYS A 154 7.76 -2.87 -17.83
C LYS A 154 6.99 -3.97 -17.11
N ASP A 155 7.18 -5.22 -17.50
CA ASP A 155 6.53 -6.39 -16.89
C ASP A 155 6.93 -6.57 -15.43
N ALA A 156 8.20 -6.31 -15.09
CA ALA A 156 8.66 -6.32 -13.70
C ALA A 156 7.93 -5.25 -12.88
N CYS A 157 7.89 -4.03 -13.39
CA CYS A 157 7.25 -2.89 -12.72
C CYS A 157 5.72 -3.02 -12.60
N GLU A 158 5.06 -3.65 -13.58
CA GLU A 158 3.61 -3.91 -13.55
C GLU A 158 3.24 -5.07 -12.61
N SER A 159 4.13 -6.05 -12.42
CA SER A 159 3.88 -7.21 -11.55
C SER A 159 3.72 -6.85 -10.07
N ARG A 160 4.18 -5.66 -9.64
CA ARG A 160 4.25 -5.20 -8.23
C ARG A 160 5.07 -6.12 -7.31
N ASP A 161 5.82 -7.06 -7.86
CA ASP A 161 6.82 -7.83 -7.10
C ASP A 161 8.05 -6.94 -6.86
N LEU A 162 8.15 -6.39 -5.65
CA LEU A 162 9.22 -5.48 -5.27
C LEU A 162 10.62 -6.11 -5.39
N LYS A 163 10.75 -7.42 -5.14
CA LYS A 163 12.02 -8.13 -5.27
C LYS A 163 12.42 -8.29 -6.74
N ARG A 164 11.45 -8.59 -7.61
CA ARG A 164 11.67 -8.63 -9.06
C ARG A 164 12.07 -7.24 -9.59
N ILE A 165 11.35 -6.19 -9.21
CA ILE A 165 11.67 -4.80 -9.58
C ILE A 165 13.10 -4.45 -9.15
N ARG A 166 13.45 -4.72 -7.88
CA ARG A 166 14.79 -4.53 -7.33
C ARG A 166 15.85 -5.22 -8.19
N THR A 167 15.65 -6.50 -8.47
CA THR A 167 16.60 -7.35 -9.20
C THR A 167 16.84 -6.82 -10.61
N VAL A 168 15.77 -6.44 -11.33
CA VAL A 168 15.87 -5.91 -12.70
C VAL A 168 16.61 -4.57 -12.72
N ILE A 169 16.25 -3.64 -11.83
CA ILE A 169 16.90 -2.32 -11.78
C ILE A 169 18.38 -2.46 -11.39
N GLN A 170 18.71 -3.29 -10.40
CA GLN A 170 20.09 -3.54 -9.99
C GLN A 170 20.89 -4.25 -11.08
N GLY A 171 20.28 -5.19 -11.79
CA GLY A 171 20.89 -5.86 -12.96
C GLY A 171 21.35 -4.84 -13.99
N TYR A 172 20.49 -3.87 -14.35
CA TYR A 172 20.87 -2.80 -15.28
C TYR A 172 21.91 -1.83 -14.72
N GLN A 173 21.95 -1.60 -13.40
CA GLN A 173 22.96 -0.74 -12.79
C GLN A 173 24.37 -1.32 -12.83
N GLN A 174 24.50 -2.66 -12.83
CA GLN A 174 25.80 -3.34 -12.82
C GLN A 174 26.54 -3.25 -14.16
N PHE A 175 25.83 -2.98 -15.26
CA PHE A 175 26.43 -2.89 -16.59
C PHE A 175 26.62 -1.44 -17.03
N GLU A 176 27.87 -1.08 -17.36
CA GLU A 176 28.19 0.21 -17.97
C GLU A 176 27.43 0.34 -19.31
N GLY A 177 26.80 1.50 -19.53
CA GLY A 177 25.93 1.76 -20.68
C GLY A 177 24.44 1.44 -20.48
N MET A 178 24.05 0.60 -19.51
CA MET A 178 22.64 0.23 -19.27
C MET A 178 21.90 1.14 -18.26
N GLN A 179 22.52 2.27 -17.88
CA GLN A 179 21.97 3.22 -16.89
C GLN A 179 20.65 3.84 -17.32
N TYR A 180 20.37 3.92 -18.61
CA TYR A 180 19.08 4.39 -19.13
C TYR A 180 17.91 3.56 -18.56
N TYR A 181 17.97 2.23 -18.71
CA TYR A 181 16.93 1.32 -18.23
C TYR A 181 16.80 1.34 -16.70
N ALA A 182 17.93 1.42 -15.99
CA ALA A 182 17.92 1.59 -14.54
C ALA A 182 17.18 2.88 -14.12
N ASN A 183 17.43 4.00 -14.81
CA ASN A 183 16.77 5.27 -14.54
C ASN A 183 15.28 5.27 -14.89
N GLU A 184 14.89 4.65 -16.01
CA GLU A 184 13.47 4.48 -16.35
C GLU A 184 12.73 3.62 -15.32
N GLY A 185 13.34 2.53 -14.84
CA GLY A 185 12.81 1.73 -13.74
C GLY A 185 12.62 2.55 -12.46
N ARG A 186 13.63 3.36 -12.08
CA ARG A 186 13.53 4.28 -10.93
C ARG A 186 12.37 5.26 -11.09
N LYS A 187 12.19 5.87 -12.27
CA LYS A 187 11.06 6.77 -12.55
C LYS A 187 9.71 6.08 -12.40
N TYR A 188 9.60 4.85 -12.89
CA TYR A 188 8.36 4.09 -12.77
C TYR A 188 8.00 3.82 -11.30
N VAL A 189 8.98 3.40 -10.49
CA VAL A 189 8.79 3.19 -9.05
C VAL A 189 8.42 4.50 -8.35
N LEU A 190 9.10 5.62 -8.65
CA LEU A 190 8.76 6.93 -8.09
C LEU A 190 7.30 7.28 -8.35
N LYS A 191 6.86 7.15 -9.61
CA LYS A 191 5.47 7.41 -10.00
C LYS A 191 4.48 6.54 -9.20
N GLN A 192 4.76 5.24 -9.05
CA GLN A 192 3.91 4.36 -8.24
C GLN A 192 3.85 4.81 -6.77
N THR A 193 4.98 5.20 -6.17
CA THR A 193 5.00 5.68 -4.78
C THR A 193 4.28 7.02 -4.60
N GLU A 194 4.36 7.92 -5.59
CA GLU A 194 3.62 9.18 -5.62
C GLU A 194 2.10 8.95 -5.76
N GLU A 195 1.69 8.00 -6.59
CA GLU A 195 0.28 7.60 -6.73
C GLU A 195 -0.27 7.02 -5.41
N ILE A 196 0.49 6.18 -4.72
CA ILE A 196 0.11 5.65 -3.40
C ILE A 196 0.00 6.79 -2.37
N ALA A 197 0.99 7.68 -2.32
CA ALA A 197 0.97 8.84 -1.43
C ALA A 197 -0.23 9.76 -1.68
N THR A 198 -0.59 9.96 -2.95
CA THR A 198 -1.77 10.74 -3.35
C THR A 198 -3.06 10.09 -2.87
N LYS A 199 -3.22 8.77 -3.07
CA LYS A 199 -4.39 8.02 -2.58
C LYS A 199 -4.53 8.09 -1.06
N ILE A 200 -3.42 7.96 -0.31
CA ILE A 200 -3.45 8.12 1.15
C ILE A 200 -4.01 9.50 1.52
N ASN A 201 -3.55 10.55 0.86
CA ASN A 201 -4.02 11.91 1.13
C ASN A 201 -5.50 12.12 0.80
N GLU A 202 -6.00 11.48 -0.26
CA GLU A 202 -7.42 11.49 -0.63
C GLU A 202 -8.25 10.73 0.41
N TYR A 203 -7.83 9.53 0.79
CA TYR A 203 -8.53 8.72 1.79
C TYR A 203 -8.52 9.33 3.19
N LEU A 204 -7.48 10.07 3.56
CA LEU A 204 -7.49 10.87 4.79
C LEU A 204 -8.60 11.94 4.77
N LYS A 205 -8.76 12.66 3.64
CA LYS A 205 -9.84 13.65 3.47
C LYS A 205 -11.23 13.01 3.43
N GLU A 206 -11.33 11.84 2.82
CA GLU A 206 -12.56 11.06 2.71
C GLU A 206 -12.87 10.23 3.96
N TYR A 207 -12.06 10.32 5.01
CA TYR A 207 -12.34 9.62 6.26
C TYR A 207 -12.39 8.08 6.07
N LYS A 208 -11.47 7.55 5.26
CA LYS A 208 -11.34 6.13 4.90
C LYS A 208 -10.09 5.51 5.53
N ILE A 209 -10.11 5.33 6.86
CA ILE A 209 -8.91 4.98 7.63
C ILE A 209 -8.32 3.61 7.27
N ARG A 210 -9.14 2.64 6.86
CA ARG A 210 -8.64 1.29 6.53
C ARG A 210 -7.79 1.35 5.27
N GLU A 211 -8.32 1.99 4.25
CA GLU A 211 -7.66 2.21 2.98
C GLU A 211 -6.37 3.03 3.17
N VAL A 212 -6.36 4.00 4.09
CA VAL A 212 -5.13 4.71 4.50
C VAL A 212 -4.10 3.74 5.06
N LEU A 213 -4.47 2.90 6.03
CA LEU A 213 -3.56 1.97 6.70
C LEU A 213 -3.02 0.88 5.75
N ASP A 214 -3.84 0.37 4.83
CA ASP A 214 -3.43 -0.60 3.81
C ASP A 214 -2.45 0.00 2.80
N ASN A 215 -2.68 1.26 2.39
CA ASN A 215 -1.75 1.96 1.50
C ASN A 215 -0.45 2.37 2.23
N ILE A 216 -0.50 2.66 3.54
CA ILE A 216 0.70 2.87 4.37
C ILE A 216 1.57 1.62 4.39
N GLU A 217 0.98 0.44 4.59
CA GLU A 217 1.69 -0.85 4.52
C GLU A 217 2.36 -1.03 3.16
N THR A 218 1.62 -0.76 2.08
CA THR A 218 2.15 -0.85 0.71
C THR A 218 3.32 0.10 0.51
N LEU A 219 3.17 1.38 0.86
CA LEU A 219 4.22 2.40 0.73
C LEU A 219 5.46 2.05 1.57
N TYR A 220 5.26 1.48 2.76
CA TYR A 220 6.35 1.01 3.61
C TYR A 220 7.12 -0.16 2.98
N ALA A 221 6.42 -1.11 2.36
CA ALA A 221 7.07 -2.20 1.64
C ALA A 221 7.97 -1.68 0.50
N TYR A 222 7.49 -0.70 -0.27
CA TYR A 222 8.30 0.00 -1.28
C TYR A 222 9.55 0.64 -0.66
N LYS A 223 9.41 1.37 0.46
CA LYS A 223 10.55 1.98 1.15
C LYS A 223 11.59 0.93 1.54
N ILE A 224 11.20 -0.12 2.26
CA ILE A 224 12.16 -1.12 2.75
C ILE A 224 12.86 -1.88 1.62
N GLU A 225 12.14 -2.24 0.56
CA GLU A 225 12.72 -3.04 -0.52
C GLU A 225 13.55 -2.21 -1.51
N LEU A 226 13.23 -0.92 -1.70
CA LEU A 226 13.73 -0.12 -2.81
C LEU A 226 14.42 1.22 -2.43
N GLU A 227 14.48 1.63 -1.14
CA GLU A 227 15.07 2.93 -0.74
C GLU A 227 16.52 3.13 -1.19
N ASN A 228 17.31 2.04 -1.25
CA ASN A 228 18.71 2.10 -1.66
C ASN A 228 18.90 2.30 -3.16
N ILE A 229 17.82 2.20 -3.94
CA ILE A 229 17.84 2.22 -5.41
C ILE A 229 17.03 3.39 -5.95
N VAL A 230 15.98 3.78 -5.25
CA VAL A 230 15.01 4.80 -5.63
C VAL A 230 14.81 5.74 -4.44
N ASN A 231 14.81 7.06 -4.69
CA ASN A 231 14.58 8.07 -3.65
C ASN A 231 13.11 8.14 -3.22
N ILE A 232 12.65 7.15 -2.47
CA ILE A 232 11.27 7.03 -1.97
C ILE A 232 11.04 7.91 -0.72
N GLU A 233 12.12 8.39 -0.10
CA GLU A 233 12.09 9.07 1.19
C GLU A 233 11.20 10.31 1.18
N GLN A 234 11.23 11.09 0.10
CA GLN A 234 10.43 12.31 0.00
C GLN A 234 8.92 12.03 0.08
N SER A 235 8.41 11.11 -0.73
CA SER A 235 6.99 10.72 -0.73
C SER A 235 6.60 10.08 0.60
N TYR A 236 7.49 9.27 1.18
CA TYR A 236 7.27 8.64 2.47
C TYR A 236 7.15 9.65 3.62
N LEU A 237 8.07 10.63 3.72
CA LEU A 237 8.04 11.66 4.77
C LEU A 237 6.81 12.56 4.67
N GLN A 238 6.36 12.87 3.45
CA GLN A 238 5.12 13.65 3.26
C GLN A 238 3.89 12.92 3.80
N VAL A 239 3.76 11.62 3.53
CA VAL A 239 2.68 10.79 4.08
C VAL A 239 2.82 10.67 5.59
N GLN A 240 4.04 10.45 6.09
CA GLN A 240 4.33 10.31 7.50
C GLN A 240 3.86 11.54 8.31
N SER A 241 4.15 12.76 7.86
CA SER A 241 3.70 13.99 8.54
C SER A 241 2.18 14.03 8.67
N LYS A 242 1.47 13.81 7.56
CA LYS A 242 0.00 13.91 7.51
C LYS A 242 -0.70 12.83 8.33
N VAL A 243 -0.17 11.61 8.30
CA VAL A 243 -0.70 10.50 9.11
C VAL A 243 -0.50 10.79 10.60
N ARG A 244 0.66 11.36 10.99
CA ARG A 244 0.92 11.77 12.37
C ARG A 244 0.00 12.90 12.81
N GLU A 245 -0.19 13.93 11.99
CA GLU A 245 -1.13 15.02 12.25
C GLU A 245 -2.55 14.47 12.43
N PHE A 246 -3.02 13.64 11.50
CA PHE A 246 -4.34 13.02 11.57
C PHE A 246 -4.53 12.16 12.83
N PHE A 247 -3.53 11.35 13.19
CA PHE A 247 -3.54 10.57 14.43
C PHE A 247 -3.61 11.48 15.67
N GLN A 248 -2.84 12.57 15.70
CA GLN A 248 -2.87 13.53 16.80
C GLN A 248 -4.22 14.22 16.94
N GLU A 249 -4.87 14.61 15.83
CA GLU A 249 -6.21 15.17 15.83
C GLU A 249 -7.23 14.20 16.44
N ILE A 250 -7.18 12.93 16.05
CA ILE A 250 -8.04 11.87 16.61
C ILE A 250 -7.78 11.70 18.10
N CYS A 251 -6.50 11.67 18.51
CA CYS A 251 -6.14 11.55 19.91
C CYS A 251 -6.68 12.72 20.73
N GLN A 252 -6.44 13.96 20.31
CA GLN A 252 -6.92 15.17 21.00
C GLN A 252 -8.45 15.16 21.10
N CYS A 253 -9.13 14.76 20.03
CA CYS A 253 -10.58 14.63 20.02
C CYS A 253 -11.04 13.61 21.07
N CYS A 254 -10.49 12.40 21.08
CA CYS A 254 -10.83 11.36 22.04
C CYS A 254 -10.50 11.77 23.49
N MET A 255 -9.32 12.35 23.73
CA MET A 255 -8.91 12.83 25.06
C MET A 255 -9.92 13.83 25.63
N LYS A 256 -10.43 14.75 24.80
CA LYS A 256 -11.45 15.73 25.22
C LYS A 256 -12.72 15.08 25.76
N TYR A 257 -13.14 13.93 25.20
CA TYR A 257 -14.35 13.22 25.63
C TYR A 257 -14.11 12.26 26.80
N PHE A 258 -12.94 11.63 26.88
CA PHE A 258 -12.70 10.52 27.81
C PHE A 258 -11.85 10.86 29.04
N ILE A 259 -11.17 12.02 29.10
CA ILE A 259 -10.38 12.44 30.28
C ILE A 259 -11.13 13.36 31.22
N ASN A 260 -11.96 14.26 30.70
CA ASN A 260 -12.65 15.23 31.54
C ASN A 260 -13.95 14.61 32.06
N ASP A 261 -13.96 14.24 33.34
CA ASP A 261 -15.15 13.91 34.16
C ASP A 261 -16.13 15.10 34.28
N LYS A 262 -15.82 16.24 33.65
CA LYS A 262 -16.75 17.36 33.50
C LYS A 262 -17.79 16.95 32.47
N GLU A 263 -18.99 16.74 32.99
CA GLU A 263 -20.29 16.75 32.33
C GLU A 263 -20.44 18.01 31.47
N HIS A 264 -19.70 18.10 30.38
CA HIS A 264 -20.00 19.07 29.35
C HIS A 264 -21.37 18.71 28.82
N SER A 265 -22.28 19.68 28.81
CA SER A 265 -23.54 19.60 28.09
C SER A 265 -23.23 19.14 26.66
N LEU A 266 -23.45 17.85 26.40
CA LEU A 266 -23.22 17.22 25.12
C LEU A 266 -24.28 17.77 24.16
N ALA A 267 -24.02 18.94 23.60
CA ALA A 267 -24.82 19.50 22.54
C ALA A 267 -24.72 18.57 21.31
N ASP A 268 -25.89 18.36 20.68
CA ASP A 268 -26.19 17.36 19.64
C ASP A 268 -25.22 17.27 18.45
N GLU A 269 -24.43 18.31 18.15
CA GLU A 269 -23.57 18.35 16.96
C GLU A 269 -22.29 17.49 17.05
N MET A 270 -21.94 16.97 18.23
CA MET A 270 -20.63 16.34 18.47
C MET A 270 -20.63 14.80 18.44
N THR A 271 -21.79 14.13 18.44
CA THR A 271 -21.88 12.67 18.65
C THR A 271 -21.40 11.83 17.45
N GLY A 272 -21.58 12.35 16.22
CA GLY A 272 -21.12 11.68 14.99
C GLY A 272 -19.61 11.77 14.75
N VAL A 273 -18.98 12.87 15.19
CA VAL A 273 -17.53 13.05 15.13
C VAL A 273 -16.85 12.11 16.14
N THR A 274 -17.40 11.99 17.34
CA THR A 274 -16.86 11.09 18.37
C THR A 274 -17.00 9.62 17.98
N GLU A 275 -18.13 9.20 17.40
CA GLU A 275 -18.34 7.85 16.87
C GLU A 275 -17.22 7.44 15.90
N ARG A 276 -16.99 8.28 14.89
CA ARG A 276 -15.98 8.07 13.86
C ARG A 276 -14.57 7.98 14.45
N ASN A 277 -14.22 8.88 15.36
CA ASN A 277 -12.89 8.92 15.96
C ASN A 277 -12.62 7.71 16.87
N VAL A 278 -13.64 7.19 17.56
CA VAL A 278 -13.54 5.92 18.29
C VAL A 278 -13.24 4.76 17.34
N ILE A 279 -13.96 4.68 16.21
CA ILE A 279 -13.70 3.65 15.19
C ILE A 279 -12.26 3.76 14.67
N TYR A 280 -11.77 4.96 14.39
CA TYR A 280 -10.40 5.14 13.91
C TYR A 280 -9.34 4.76 14.92
N LEU A 281 -9.56 5.12 16.18
CA LEU A 281 -8.68 4.71 17.25
C LEU A 281 -8.58 3.18 17.32
N MET A 282 -9.70 2.47 17.15
CA MET A 282 -9.72 1.00 17.10
C MET A 282 -8.99 0.46 15.87
N GLU A 283 -9.12 1.08 14.70
CA GLU A 283 -8.34 0.70 13.50
C GLU A 283 -6.84 0.92 13.70
N PHE A 284 -6.41 2.00 14.36
CA PHE A 284 -5.01 2.18 14.76
C PHE A 284 -4.53 1.12 15.76
N MET A 285 -5.37 0.70 16.70
CA MET A 285 -5.04 -0.39 17.63
C MET A 285 -4.88 -1.73 16.91
N LYS A 286 -5.76 -2.06 15.96
CA LYS A 286 -5.65 -3.25 15.11
C LYS A 286 -4.37 -3.22 14.27
N PHE A 287 -4.07 -2.07 13.66
CA PHE A 287 -2.85 -1.88 12.90
C PHE A 287 -1.61 -2.08 13.77
N ARG A 288 -1.61 -1.51 14.97
CA ARG A 288 -0.53 -1.72 15.95
C ARG A 288 -0.35 -3.20 16.28
N ASP A 289 -1.43 -3.94 16.52
CA ASP A 289 -1.34 -5.37 16.84
C ASP A 289 -0.77 -6.19 15.67
N LYS A 290 -1.30 -5.96 14.45
CA LYS A 290 -0.81 -6.57 13.21
C LYS A 290 0.70 -6.38 13.03
N PHE A 291 1.22 -5.21 13.43
CA PHE A 291 2.61 -4.81 13.21
C PHE A 291 3.46 -4.72 14.49
N LYS A 292 3.04 -5.34 15.61
CA LYS A 292 3.65 -5.19 16.94
C LYS A 292 5.16 -5.47 16.97
N ASN A 293 5.65 -6.36 16.10
CA ASN A 293 7.05 -6.77 16.01
C ASN A 293 7.77 -6.20 14.76
N GLN A 294 7.15 -5.28 14.03
CA GLN A 294 7.70 -4.72 12.79
C GLN A 294 8.12 -3.26 12.97
N SER A 295 9.13 -2.84 12.21
CA SER A 295 9.68 -1.47 12.26
C SER A 295 8.76 -0.40 11.68
N ILE A 296 7.69 -0.78 10.96
CA ILE A 296 6.73 0.16 10.36
C ILE A 296 6.13 1.12 11.39
N LEU A 297 5.81 0.64 12.61
CA LEU A 297 5.23 1.48 13.64
C LEU A 297 6.20 2.60 14.07
N LYS A 298 7.47 2.27 14.27
CA LYS A 298 8.53 3.22 14.63
C LYS A 298 8.83 4.19 13.48
N HIS A 299 8.78 3.71 12.25
CA HIS A 299 9.09 4.51 11.06
C HIS A 299 7.93 5.36 10.58
N MET A 300 6.67 5.05 10.91
CA MET A 300 5.50 5.80 10.43
C MET A 300 4.98 6.75 11.52
N PHE A 301 4.92 6.30 12.76
CA PHE A 301 4.34 7.06 13.86
C PHE A 301 5.42 7.67 14.77
N LEU A 302 4.99 8.42 15.78
CA LEU A 302 5.86 8.98 16.82
C LEU A 302 6.27 7.89 17.82
N GLU A 303 7.35 8.11 18.57
CA GLU A 303 7.83 7.16 19.59
C GLU A 303 6.76 6.87 20.66
N ASP A 304 5.93 7.87 20.98
CA ASP A 304 4.85 7.78 21.97
C ASP A 304 3.54 7.20 21.41
N PHE A 305 3.52 6.71 20.17
CA PHE A 305 2.31 6.17 19.53
C PHE A 305 1.65 5.05 20.35
N ASN A 306 2.45 4.08 20.79
CA ASN A 306 1.95 2.95 21.58
C ASN A 306 1.44 3.40 22.94
N GLU A 307 2.18 4.29 23.61
CA GLU A 307 1.82 4.82 24.93
C GLU A 307 0.53 5.63 24.86
N LYS A 308 0.37 6.46 23.82
CA LYS A 308 -0.88 7.22 23.58
C LYS A 308 -2.07 6.31 23.35
N LEU A 309 -1.92 5.26 22.54
CA LEU A 309 -3.01 4.29 22.31
C LEU A 309 -3.40 3.57 23.59
N LEU A 310 -2.43 3.18 24.42
CA LEU A 310 -2.68 2.54 25.71
C LEU A 310 -3.41 3.49 26.67
N LEU A 311 -2.88 4.70 26.86
CA LEU A 311 -3.50 5.71 27.71
C LEU A 311 -4.93 6.04 27.29
N LEU A 312 -5.16 6.22 25.99
CA LEU A 312 -6.50 6.46 25.45
C LEU A 312 -7.45 5.28 25.69
N SER A 313 -6.96 4.05 25.50
CA SER A 313 -7.76 2.85 25.77
C SER A 313 -8.18 2.76 27.23
N GLU A 314 -7.25 3.02 28.15
CA GLU A 314 -7.51 2.99 29.59
C GLU A 314 -8.52 4.08 29.99
N ASN A 315 -8.38 5.29 29.46
CA ASN A 315 -9.32 6.38 29.71
C ASN A 315 -10.72 6.06 29.18
N MET A 316 -10.84 5.48 27.99
CA MET A 316 -12.12 5.03 27.44
C MET A 316 -12.76 3.94 28.30
N ILE A 317 -11.99 2.92 28.68
CA ILE A 317 -12.46 1.83 29.55
C ILE A 317 -12.94 2.39 30.89
N ASN A 318 -12.15 3.28 31.51
CA ASN A 318 -12.50 3.91 32.77
C ASN A 318 -13.75 4.78 32.65
N PHE A 319 -13.89 5.54 31.57
CA PHE A 319 -15.09 6.34 31.30
C PHE A 319 -16.35 5.47 31.25
N PHE A 320 -16.36 4.40 30.45
CA PHE A 320 -17.52 3.51 30.34
C PHE A 320 -17.82 2.77 31.65
N ASN A 321 -16.79 2.30 32.35
CA ASN A 321 -16.96 1.63 33.65
C ASN A 321 -17.50 2.59 34.72
N ASN A 322 -16.99 3.82 34.78
CA ASN A 322 -17.47 4.85 35.72
C ASN A 322 -18.89 5.26 35.40
N PHE A 323 -19.23 5.39 34.12
CA PHE A 323 -20.60 5.67 33.67
C PHE A 323 -21.58 4.59 34.15
N GLN A 324 -21.26 3.31 33.93
CA GLN A 324 -22.11 2.20 34.39
C GLN A 324 -22.19 2.14 35.93
N ARG A 325 -21.10 2.42 36.65
CA ARG A 325 -21.12 2.51 38.13
C ARG A 325 -21.99 3.66 38.64
N LYS A 326 -21.94 4.85 37.99
CA LYS A 326 -22.79 6.00 38.31
C LYS A 326 -24.27 5.61 38.15
N TYR A 327 -24.62 4.94 37.06
CA TYR A 327 -25.97 4.39 36.86
C TYR A 327 -26.37 3.41 37.97
N ASP A 328 -25.56 2.39 38.25
CA ASP A 328 -25.89 1.35 39.22
C ASP A 328 -26.01 1.91 40.65
N LYS A 329 -25.17 2.87 41.01
CA LYS A 329 -25.24 3.56 42.31
C LYS A 329 -26.52 4.40 42.42
N ALA A 330 -26.78 5.27 41.45
CA ALA A 330 -27.97 6.12 41.43
C ALA A 330 -29.26 5.27 41.47
N ARG A 331 -29.26 4.13 40.77
CA ARG A 331 -30.35 3.16 40.79
C ARG A 331 -30.56 2.53 42.17
N LYS A 332 -29.49 2.09 42.84
CA LYS A 332 -29.58 1.48 44.18
C LYS A 332 -30.05 2.49 45.24
N GLU A 333 -29.56 3.72 45.16
CA GLU A 333 -29.86 4.80 46.11
C GLU A 333 -31.19 5.51 45.83
N LYS A 334 -31.85 5.20 44.70
CA LYS A 334 -33.06 5.88 44.20
C LYS A 334 -32.84 7.38 44.03
N ASP A 335 -31.64 7.76 43.61
CA ASP A 335 -31.29 9.15 43.31
C ASP A 335 -31.75 9.50 41.88
N PHE A 336 -32.96 10.06 41.79
CA PHE A 336 -33.56 10.43 40.51
C PHE A 336 -32.88 11.59 39.79
N ALA A 337 -32.14 12.45 40.49
CA ALA A 337 -31.36 13.51 39.83
C ALA A 337 -30.19 12.89 39.07
N SER A 338 -29.35 12.11 39.77
CA SER A 338 -28.23 11.39 39.14
C SER A 338 -28.69 10.42 38.05
N LEU A 339 -29.84 9.75 38.22
CA LEU A 339 -30.42 8.90 37.17
C LEU A 339 -30.82 9.70 35.92
N LYS A 340 -31.34 10.92 36.08
CA LYS A 340 -31.68 11.80 34.95
C LYS A 340 -30.43 12.22 34.19
N ASP A 341 -29.38 12.63 34.90
CA ASP A 341 -28.12 13.06 34.28
C ASP A 341 -27.49 11.92 33.46
N VAL A 342 -27.44 10.72 34.04
CA VAL A 342 -26.95 9.51 33.35
C VAL A 342 -27.82 9.17 32.15
N LEU A 343 -29.14 9.27 32.27
CA LEU A 343 -30.09 8.96 31.20
C LEU A 343 -29.93 9.92 30.02
N ASP A 344 -29.71 11.21 30.27
CA ASP A 344 -29.50 12.22 29.23
C ASP A 344 -28.19 11.99 28.46
N VAL A 345 -27.12 11.65 29.19
CA VAL A 345 -25.86 11.25 28.57
C VAL A 345 -26.03 9.99 27.72
N MET A 346 -26.71 8.95 28.24
CA MET A 346 -26.97 7.73 27.47
C MET A 346 -27.84 8.01 26.23
N ASN A 347 -28.84 8.89 26.33
CA ASN A 347 -29.68 9.28 25.19
C ASN A 347 -28.84 9.89 24.06
N SER A 348 -27.97 10.85 24.39
CA SER A 348 -27.09 11.50 23.40
C SER A 348 -26.11 10.52 22.74
N TRP A 349 -25.64 9.51 23.48
CA TRP A 349 -24.69 8.52 22.98
C TRP A 349 -25.34 7.29 22.34
N ASN A 350 -26.66 7.08 22.49
CA ASN A 350 -27.32 5.82 22.15
C ASN A 350 -27.06 5.42 20.68
N ASN A 351 -27.24 6.36 19.75
CA ASN A 351 -27.03 6.09 18.32
C ASN A 351 -25.57 5.76 18.00
N SER A 352 -24.61 6.53 18.54
CA SER A 352 -23.18 6.29 18.34
C SER A 352 -22.75 4.95 18.93
N LEU A 353 -23.20 4.62 20.14
CA LEU A 353 -22.90 3.34 20.79
C LEU A 353 -23.48 2.16 20.02
N VAL A 354 -24.68 2.28 19.45
CA VAL A 354 -25.27 1.22 18.61
C VAL A 354 -24.41 0.97 17.38
N LYS A 355 -23.98 2.02 16.67
CA LYS A 355 -23.13 1.88 15.49
C LYS A 355 -21.75 1.35 15.83
N ILE A 356 -21.14 1.83 16.92
CA ILE A 356 -19.87 1.28 17.43
C ILE A 356 -20.07 -0.21 17.72
N LYS A 357 -21.10 -0.61 18.47
CA LYS A 357 -21.38 -2.04 18.78
C LYS A 357 -21.55 -2.92 17.54
N ASN A 358 -22.12 -2.37 16.48
CA ASN A 358 -22.43 -3.04 15.22
C ASN A 358 -21.33 -2.91 14.16
N TYR A 359 -20.19 -2.31 14.50
CA TYR A 359 -19.08 -2.22 13.56
C TYR A 359 -18.53 -3.63 13.29
N ASP A 360 -18.79 -4.17 12.09
CA ASP A 360 -18.66 -5.60 11.75
C ASP A 360 -17.30 -6.22 12.11
N ASP A 361 -16.20 -5.47 11.94
CA ASP A 361 -14.85 -5.97 12.24
C ASP A 361 -14.52 -5.99 13.74
N MET A 362 -15.43 -5.59 14.62
CA MET A 362 -15.28 -5.77 16.07
C MET A 362 -15.36 -7.24 16.49
N LEU A 363 -16.00 -8.09 15.69
CA LEU A 363 -16.16 -9.51 16.02
C LEU A 363 -14.91 -10.35 15.71
N TYR A 364 -13.97 -9.81 14.93
CA TYR A 364 -12.84 -10.57 14.38
C TYR A 364 -11.46 -10.04 14.80
N SER A 365 -11.39 -9.08 15.73
CA SER A 365 -10.12 -8.53 16.21
C SER A 365 -9.46 -9.45 17.26
N ASN A 366 -8.20 -9.82 17.03
CA ASN A 366 -7.38 -10.51 18.03
C ASN A 366 -6.69 -9.54 19.02
N ASP A 367 -6.74 -8.23 18.78
CA ASP A 367 -6.15 -7.23 19.68
C ASP A 367 -6.90 -7.18 21.02
N SER A 368 -6.14 -7.28 22.12
CA SER A 368 -6.68 -7.35 23.47
C SER A 368 -7.30 -6.04 23.95
N LEU A 369 -6.80 -4.87 23.51
CA LEU A 369 -7.37 -3.57 23.91
C LEU A 369 -8.70 -3.34 23.22
N VAL A 370 -8.75 -3.58 21.90
CA VAL A 370 -9.98 -3.52 21.10
C VAL A 370 -11.05 -4.43 21.74
N THR A 371 -10.69 -5.67 22.06
CA THR A 371 -11.59 -6.63 22.71
C THR A 371 -12.09 -6.13 24.07
N THR A 372 -11.22 -5.52 24.87
CA THR A 372 -11.58 -4.98 26.19
C THR A 372 -12.53 -3.78 26.08
N ILE A 373 -12.23 -2.83 25.19
CA ILE A 373 -13.11 -1.67 24.93
C ILE A 373 -14.49 -2.16 24.47
N ILE A 374 -14.54 -3.12 23.55
CA ILE A 374 -15.80 -3.71 23.05
C ILE A 374 -16.58 -4.34 24.19
N THR A 375 -15.91 -5.11 25.05
CA THR A 375 -16.54 -5.77 26.20
C THR A 375 -17.16 -4.72 27.14
N CYS A 376 -16.44 -3.65 27.45
CA CYS A 376 -16.96 -2.53 28.25
C CYS A 376 -18.18 -1.89 27.60
N ILE A 377 -18.13 -1.56 26.31
CA ILE A 377 -19.23 -0.94 25.57
C ILE A 377 -20.46 -1.86 25.53
N ARG A 378 -20.27 -3.16 25.29
CA ARG A 378 -21.36 -4.16 25.29
C ARG A 378 -21.96 -4.35 26.68
N GLY A 379 -21.16 -4.24 27.73
CA GLY A 379 -21.61 -4.30 29.12
C GLY A 379 -22.45 -3.10 29.59
N LEU A 380 -22.47 -1.99 28.82
CA LEU A 380 -23.31 -0.84 29.15
C LEU A 380 -24.80 -1.16 29.01
N THR A 381 -25.57 -0.76 30.03
CA THR A 381 -27.04 -0.83 29.99
C THR A 381 -27.57 0.09 28.88
N SER A 382 -28.40 -0.43 27.97
CA SER A 382 -28.94 0.38 26.88
C SER A 382 -29.90 1.45 27.39
N TYR A 383 -30.08 2.53 26.62
CA TYR A 383 -31.05 3.59 26.92
C TYR A 383 -32.46 3.04 27.21
N SER A 384 -32.96 2.15 26.35
CA SER A 384 -34.27 1.50 26.53
C SER A 384 -34.36 0.70 27.84
N THR A 385 -33.32 -0.08 28.17
CA THR A 385 -33.27 -0.87 29.39
C THR A 385 -33.21 0.03 30.63
N MET A 386 -32.52 1.17 30.55
CA MET A 386 -32.50 2.17 31.61
C MET A 386 -33.90 2.76 31.85
N LEU A 387 -34.61 3.16 30.79
CA LEU A 387 -35.99 3.67 30.88
C LEU A 387 -36.95 2.64 31.50
N GLU A 388 -36.86 1.38 31.08
CA GLU A 388 -37.66 0.29 31.63
C GLU A 388 -37.37 0.07 33.12
N SER A 389 -36.09 0.06 33.50
CA SER A 389 -35.68 -0.12 34.89
C SER A 389 -36.14 1.04 35.78
N ILE A 390 -36.06 2.29 35.29
CA ILE A 390 -36.56 3.47 36.02
C ILE A 390 -38.08 3.41 36.15
N SER A 391 -38.78 3.08 35.06
CA SER A 391 -40.24 2.91 35.06
C SER A 391 -40.70 1.85 36.06
N LYS A 392 -40.01 0.70 36.10
CA LYS A 392 -40.29 -0.37 37.06
C LYS A 392 -40.09 0.09 38.50
N MET A 393 -38.98 0.77 38.79
CA MET A 393 -38.70 1.30 40.13
C MET A 393 -39.80 2.27 40.61
N ILE A 394 -40.26 3.16 39.73
CA ILE A 394 -41.33 4.12 40.06
C ILE A 394 -42.66 3.39 40.31
N LYS A 395 -42.99 2.37 39.50
CA LYS A 395 -44.18 1.52 39.71
C LYS A 395 -44.12 0.80 41.06
N GLU A 396 -42.97 0.24 41.44
CA GLU A 396 -42.78 -0.43 42.74
C GLU A 396 -42.97 0.53 43.93
N ILE A 397 -42.49 1.78 43.82
CA ILE A 397 -42.72 2.80 44.85
C ILE A 397 -44.20 3.13 44.97
N LYS A 398 -44.90 3.31 43.83
CA LYS A 398 -46.36 3.51 43.81
C LYS A 398 -47.09 2.35 44.49
N SER A 399 -46.83 1.11 44.08
CA SER A 399 -47.48 -0.07 44.67
C SER A 399 -47.23 -0.14 46.18
N THR A 400 -46.00 0.13 46.64
CA THR A 400 -45.67 0.14 48.07
C THR A 400 -46.49 1.19 48.83
N LEU A 401 -46.68 2.39 48.27
CA LEU A 401 -47.50 3.45 48.88
C LEU A 401 -48.99 3.06 48.93
N ILE A 402 -49.53 2.52 47.83
CA ILE A 402 -50.94 2.09 47.73
C ILE A 402 -51.23 0.88 48.64
N ASP A 403 -50.32 -0.06 48.77
CA ASP A 403 -50.54 -1.29 49.56
C ASP A 403 -50.23 -1.08 51.06
N SER A 404 -49.55 0.00 51.42
CA SER A 404 -49.19 0.27 52.82
C SER A 404 -50.42 0.54 53.70
N LYS A 405 -50.61 -0.26 54.75
CA LYS A 405 -51.60 0.07 55.80
C LYS A 405 -51.14 1.29 56.61
N LEU A 406 -52.06 2.21 56.92
CA LEU A 406 -51.78 3.38 57.76
C LEU A 406 -51.70 3.00 59.24
N ILE A 407 -52.57 2.09 59.71
CA ILE A 407 -52.54 1.55 61.07
C ILE A 407 -52.03 0.11 61.03
N ASN A 408 -51.08 -0.22 61.90
CA ASN A 408 -50.61 -1.59 62.07
C ASN A 408 -51.60 -2.30 63.01
N GLU A 409 -52.60 -2.97 62.45
CA GLU A 409 -53.64 -3.67 63.25
C GLU A 409 -53.07 -4.87 64.03
N ASP A 410 -51.93 -5.42 63.60
CA ASP A 410 -51.39 -6.70 64.09
C ASP A 410 -50.33 -6.57 65.21
N LYS A 411 -49.93 -5.36 65.61
CA LYS A 411 -48.93 -5.18 66.67
C LYS A 411 -49.23 -3.98 67.57
N ASN A 412 -49.26 -4.23 68.88
CA ASN A 412 -49.18 -3.25 69.97
C ASN A 412 -47.81 -2.53 69.96
N GLU A 413 -47.41 -1.94 68.83
CA GLU A 413 -46.10 -1.31 68.66
C GLU A 413 -46.09 0.10 69.28
N ILE A 414 -45.12 0.28 70.18
CA ILE A 414 -44.76 1.50 70.91
C ILE A 414 -44.66 2.69 69.94
N GLU A 415 -45.19 3.87 70.32
CA GLU A 415 -45.32 5.09 69.48
C GLU A 415 -44.13 5.39 68.55
N LYS A 416 -42.90 5.13 69.00
CA LYS A 416 -41.67 5.33 68.23
C LYS A 416 -41.64 4.59 66.88
N TYR A 417 -42.19 3.37 66.81
CA TYR A 417 -42.23 2.57 65.58
C TYR A 417 -43.27 3.08 64.57
N ARG A 418 -44.34 3.72 65.07
CA ARG A 418 -45.39 4.34 64.25
C ARG A 418 -44.84 5.57 63.52
N ASP A 419 -44.12 6.43 64.24
CA ASP A 419 -43.57 7.66 63.67
C ASP A 419 -42.48 7.36 62.62
N GLU A 420 -41.62 6.37 62.87
CA GLU A 420 -40.66 5.89 61.87
C GLU A 420 -41.34 5.34 60.61
N ARG A 421 -42.47 4.63 60.76
CA ARG A 421 -43.25 4.13 59.62
C ARG A 421 -43.84 5.25 58.78
N TYR A 422 -44.47 6.25 59.40
CA TYR A 422 -45.01 7.40 58.68
C TYR A 422 -43.92 8.24 58.02
N LYS A 423 -42.77 8.41 58.70
CA LYS A 423 -41.60 9.04 58.11
C LYS A 423 -41.15 8.31 56.84
N LYS A 424 -41.08 6.97 56.88
CA LYS A 424 -40.70 6.13 55.72
C LYS A 424 -41.71 6.23 54.57
N LEU A 425 -43.01 6.32 54.86
CA LEU A 425 -44.05 6.54 53.84
C LEU A 425 -43.93 7.91 53.19
N ASN A 426 -43.73 8.95 54.00
CA ASN A 426 -43.51 10.31 53.49
C ASN A 426 -42.24 10.39 52.64
N GLU A 427 -41.14 9.75 53.08
CA GLU A 427 -39.90 9.65 52.29
C GLU A 427 -40.14 8.99 50.93
N GLN A 428 -40.88 7.88 50.87
CA GLN A 428 -41.24 7.23 49.60
C GLN A 428 -42.13 8.10 48.70
N PHE A 429 -43.09 8.82 49.28
CA PHE A 429 -43.93 9.75 48.53
C PHE A 429 -43.14 10.94 47.98
N LEU A 430 -42.20 11.49 48.76
CA LEU A 430 -41.28 12.53 48.30
C LEU A 430 -40.36 12.05 47.19
N ILE A 431 -39.88 10.80 47.27
CA ILE A 431 -39.11 10.17 46.20
C ILE A 431 -39.97 10.06 44.93
N LEU A 432 -41.21 9.59 45.01
CA LEU A 432 -42.14 9.54 43.87
C LEU A 432 -42.33 10.93 43.24
N LYS A 433 -42.50 11.97 44.07
CA LYS A 433 -42.63 13.35 43.57
C LYS A 433 -41.38 13.84 42.84
N LYS A 434 -40.18 13.47 43.32
CA LYS A 434 -38.91 13.78 42.64
C LYS A 434 -38.81 13.11 41.27
N ALA A 435 -39.46 11.95 41.05
CA ALA A 435 -39.48 11.30 39.76
C ALA A 435 -40.10 12.15 38.64
N LYS A 436 -40.84 13.22 38.96
CA LYS A 436 -41.32 14.20 37.97
C LYS A 436 -40.21 14.87 37.15
N ILE A 437 -38.96 14.80 37.58
CA ILE A 437 -37.81 15.23 36.76
C ILE A 437 -37.76 14.51 35.40
N PHE A 438 -38.37 13.32 35.29
CA PHE A 438 -38.48 12.56 34.05
C PHE A 438 -39.73 12.88 33.21
N SER A 439 -40.51 13.92 33.52
CA SER A 439 -41.76 14.21 32.80
C SER A 439 -41.54 14.49 31.29
N ASN A 440 -40.34 14.94 30.91
CA ASN A 440 -39.94 15.16 29.52
C ASN A 440 -39.21 13.95 28.90
N SER A 441 -38.99 12.90 29.67
CA SER A 441 -38.42 11.64 29.18
C SER A 441 -39.54 10.75 28.66
N HIS A 442 -39.28 9.93 27.64
CA HIS A 442 -40.24 8.94 27.10
C HIS A 442 -40.46 7.75 28.04
N LEU A 443 -40.77 8.01 29.31
CA LEU A 443 -41.19 6.98 30.25
C LEU A 443 -42.63 6.55 29.91
N ASN A 444 -42.88 5.25 29.91
CA ASN A 444 -44.22 4.71 29.67
C ASN A 444 -45.06 4.70 30.97
N ILE A 445 -45.11 5.83 31.66
CA ILE A 445 -45.87 6.05 32.90
C ILE A 445 -46.33 7.51 33.00
N ASP A 446 -47.57 7.71 33.44
CA ASP A 446 -48.09 9.03 33.81
C ASP A 446 -47.80 9.29 35.30
N LEU A 447 -46.79 10.14 35.55
CA LEU A 447 -46.35 10.47 36.90
C LEU A 447 -47.37 11.32 37.68
N ASN A 448 -48.21 12.10 37.00
CA ASN A 448 -49.23 12.91 37.66
C ASN A 448 -50.40 12.03 38.11
N ASP A 449 -50.84 11.11 37.24
CA ASP A 449 -51.83 10.08 37.60
C ASP A 449 -51.33 9.21 38.76
N PHE A 450 -50.06 8.81 38.74
CA PHE A 450 -49.46 8.01 39.81
C PHE A 450 -49.46 8.73 41.17
N GLU A 451 -49.13 10.02 41.19
CA GLU A 451 -49.21 10.83 42.42
C GLU A 451 -50.66 10.93 42.92
N GLN A 452 -51.62 11.22 42.04
CA GLN A 452 -53.03 11.32 42.40
C GLN A 452 -53.58 10.01 42.97
N GLN A 453 -53.27 8.86 42.34
CA GLN A 453 -53.72 7.56 42.85
C GLN A 453 -53.17 7.25 44.25
N CYS A 454 -51.91 7.60 44.53
CA CYS A 454 -51.34 7.48 45.87
C CYS A 454 -52.07 8.37 46.88
N LEU A 455 -52.32 9.64 46.54
CA LEU A 455 -53.04 10.58 47.40
C LEU A 455 -54.47 10.10 47.68
N SER A 456 -55.24 9.76 46.65
CA SER A 456 -56.60 9.22 46.81
C SER A 456 -56.62 7.93 47.62
N SER A 457 -55.59 7.07 47.49
CA SER A 457 -55.46 5.88 48.33
C SER A 457 -55.23 6.24 49.80
N PHE A 458 -54.44 7.27 50.10
CA PHE A 458 -54.21 7.70 51.49
C PHE A 458 -55.45 8.37 52.07
N GLU A 459 -56.11 9.26 51.32
CA GLU A 459 -57.37 9.89 51.71
C GLU A 459 -58.43 8.85 52.05
N LYS A 460 -58.63 7.86 51.18
CA LYS A 460 -59.57 6.77 51.42
C LYS A 460 -59.27 6.03 52.72
N LYS A 461 -58.00 5.68 52.97
CA LYS A 461 -57.60 4.99 54.20
C LYS A 461 -57.82 5.86 55.45
N ILE A 462 -57.60 7.17 55.37
CA ILE A 462 -57.88 8.09 56.49
C ILE A 462 -59.38 8.16 56.77
N ILE A 463 -60.20 8.28 55.72
CA ILE A 463 -61.67 8.29 55.84
C ILE A 463 -62.15 6.97 56.49
N ASP A 464 -61.63 5.83 56.04
CA ASP A 464 -61.96 4.51 56.61
C ASP A 464 -61.62 4.44 58.12
N ILE A 465 -60.47 5.00 58.53
CA ILE A 465 -60.07 5.09 59.93
C ILE A 465 -61.01 6.00 60.73
N ILE A 466 -61.33 7.19 60.21
CA ILE A 466 -62.24 8.15 60.88
C ILE A 466 -63.60 7.49 61.09
N SER A 467 -64.18 6.89 60.05
CA SER A 467 -65.46 6.19 60.14
C SER A 467 -65.42 5.02 61.14
N HIS A 468 -64.30 4.30 61.24
CA HIS A 468 -64.13 3.26 62.24
C HIS A 468 -64.09 3.81 63.67
N ILE A 469 -63.34 4.90 63.91
CA ILE A 469 -63.27 5.57 65.21
C ILE A 469 -64.64 6.12 65.61
N GLU A 470 -65.34 6.81 64.69
CA GLU A 470 -66.70 7.30 64.91
C GLU A 470 -67.65 6.17 65.28
N SER A 471 -67.57 5.02 64.59
CA SER A 471 -68.37 3.84 64.95
C SER A 471 -68.06 3.31 66.35
N ILE A 472 -66.80 3.35 66.80
CA ILE A 472 -66.41 2.92 68.15
C ILE A 472 -66.94 3.91 69.19
N LEU A 473 -66.72 5.22 68.99
CA LEU A 473 -67.18 6.26 69.90
C LEU A 473 -68.70 6.24 70.02
N ASN A 474 -69.43 6.11 68.90
CA ASN A 474 -70.88 6.01 68.91
C ASN A 474 -71.38 4.76 69.68
N ARG A 475 -70.64 3.65 69.70
CA ARG A 475 -70.97 2.48 70.54
C ARG A 475 -70.68 2.72 72.02
N PHE A 476 -69.70 3.56 72.34
CA PHE A 476 -69.30 3.87 73.71
C PHE A 476 -70.23 4.90 74.36
N PHE A 477 -70.72 5.89 73.59
CA PHE A 477 -71.61 6.95 74.07
C PHE A 477 -73.11 6.59 74.01
N ASN A 478 -73.51 5.56 73.24
CA ASN A 478 -74.89 5.03 73.22
C ASN A 478 -75.09 3.82 74.16
N ARG A 479 -74.13 3.56 75.05
CA ARG A 479 -74.27 2.75 76.26
C ARG A 479 -74.22 3.69 77.45
#